data_AF-A0A2W1AVG5-F1
#
_entry.id   AF-A0A2W1AVG5-F1
#
_cell.length_a   1.000
_cell.length_b   1.000
_cell.length_c   1.000
_cell.angle_alpha   90.00
_cell.angle_beta   90.00
_cell.angle_gamma   90.00
#
_symmetry.space_group_name_H-M   'P 1'
#
loop_
_entity.id
_entity.type
_entity.pdbx_description
1 polymer ?
#
loop_
_entity_poly.entity_id
_entity_poly.type
_entity_poly.pdbx_seq_one_letter_code
_entity_poly.pdbx_strand_id
1 'polypeptide(L)'
;MRLVAQGHTTVALCQTPTTNKTNLDDILRAQGVRNILFVGVTTDVCCGSTISAANDRGYDGIVLADCMASYDPARHVAALDIIKAQGGIFGWVSDSEKLMSALNVKSTTS
;
A
#
# COMPACT_ATOMS: atom_id res chain seq x y z
N MET A 1 14.41 3.36 -4.01
CA MET A 1 13.05 3.42 -3.42
C MET A 1 12.64 4.88 -3.34
N ARG A 2 11.66 5.30 -4.16
CA ARG A 2 11.18 6.69 -4.18
C ARG A 2 9.91 6.77 -3.33
N LEU A 3 10.03 7.30 -2.12
CA LEU A 3 8.88 7.65 -1.30
C LEU A 3 8.40 9.03 -1.73
N VAL A 4 7.13 9.15 -2.12
CA VAL A 4 6.47 10.44 -2.32
C VAL A 4 5.54 10.61 -1.12
N ALA A 5 5.93 11.48 -0.20
CA ALA A 5 5.14 11.84 0.97
C ALA A 5 4.37 13.12 0.68
N GLN A 6 3.05 13.11 0.88
CA GLN A 6 2.23 14.32 0.96
C GLN A 6 1.41 14.26 2.25
N GLY A 7 1.81 15.07 3.24
CA GLY A 7 1.23 15.03 4.59
C GLY A 7 1.56 13.71 5.33
N HIS A 8 0.57 13.14 6.03
CA HIS A 8 0.73 11.88 6.78
C HIS A 8 0.59 10.59 5.93
N THR A 9 0.56 10.72 4.61
CA THR A 9 0.37 9.63 3.66
C THR A 9 1.58 9.52 2.72
N THR A 10 2.08 8.30 2.56
CA THR A 10 3.23 8.01 1.71
C THR A 10 2.92 6.89 0.71
N VAL A 11 3.39 7.04 -0.53
CA VAL A 11 3.35 5.98 -1.53
C VAL A 11 4.59 5.08 -1.39
N ALA A 12 4.37 3.78 -1.20
CA ALA A 12 5.41 2.77 -1.13
C ALA A 12 5.36 1.85 -2.36
N LEU A 13 6.48 1.82 -3.09
CA LEU A 13 6.69 0.90 -4.21
C LEU A 13 7.15 -0.46 -3.68
N CYS A 14 6.32 -1.49 -3.84
CA CYS A 14 6.69 -2.87 -3.57
C CYS A 14 7.54 -3.42 -4.72
N GLN A 15 8.86 -3.16 -4.69
CA GLN A 15 9.81 -3.71 -5.67
C GLN A 15 10.71 -4.82 -5.08
N THR A 16 10.81 -4.94 -3.75
CA THR A 16 11.65 -5.95 -3.08
C THR A 16 11.00 -6.50 -1.81
N PRO A 17 11.15 -7.81 -1.50
CA PRO A 17 10.57 -8.43 -0.30
C PRO A 17 11.40 -8.06 0.94
N THR A 18 11.33 -6.82 1.42
CA THR A 18 12.22 -6.37 2.50
C THR A 18 11.64 -5.22 3.31
N THR A 19 10.80 -5.57 4.29
CA THR A 19 10.61 -4.71 5.49
C THR A 19 11.52 -5.13 6.64
N ASN A 20 12.17 -6.30 6.61
CA ASN A 20 13.01 -6.80 7.71
C ASN A 20 14.51 -6.42 7.64
N LYS A 21 14.98 -5.78 6.55
CA LYS A 21 16.37 -5.34 6.40
C LYS A 21 16.53 -3.92 5.87
N THR A 22 15.45 -3.14 5.84
CA THR A 22 15.46 -1.74 5.41
C THR A 22 15.09 -0.85 6.58
N ASN A 23 15.66 0.35 6.65
CA ASN A 23 15.32 1.39 7.64
C ASN A 23 13.98 2.08 7.31
N LEU A 24 13.08 1.38 6.60
CA LEU A 24 11.82 1.94 6.13
C LEU A 24 10.90 2.30 7.29
N ASP A 25 10.78 1.43 8.30
CA ASP A 25 9.94 1.70 9.48
C ASP A 25 10.45 2.96 10.22
N ASP A 26 11.76 3.07 10.41
CA ASP A 26 12.36 4.24 11.07
C ASP A 26 12.08 5.53 10.29
N ILE A 27 12.21 5.50 8.96
CA ILE A 27 11.92 6.66 8.10
C ILE A 27 10.44 7.04 8.18
N LEU A 28 9.54 6.07 8.06
CA LEU A 28 8.09 6.31 8.09
C LEU A 28 7.64 6.85 9.45
N ARG A 29 8.16 6.29 10.54
CA ARG A 29 7.91 6.78 11.91
C ARG A 29 8.46 8.18 12.12
N ALA A 30 9.68 8.45 11.69
CA ALA A 30 10.29 9.79 11.80
C ALA A 30 9.49 10.85 11.03
N GLN A 31 8.82 10.46 9.93
CA GLN A 31 7.93 11.32 9.15
C GLN A 31 6.49 11.36 9.66
N GLY A 32 6.16 10.64 10.74
CA GLY A 32 4.80 10.57 11.28
C GLY A 32 3.79 9.93 10.32
N VAL A 33 4.26 9.10 9.39
CA VAL A 33 3.39 8.44 8.41
C VAL A 33 2.58 7.37 9.10
N ARG A 34 1.27 7.35 8.83
CA ARG A 34 0.35 6.32 9.33
C ARG A 34 -0.31 5.56 8.18
N ASN A 35 -0.53 6.23 7.05
CA ASN A 35 -1.19 5.67 5.89
C ASN A 35 -0.17 5.38 4.79
N ILE A 36 -0.22 4.16 4.24
CA ILE A 36 0.67 3.72 3.17
C ILE A 36 -0.16 3.30 1.95
N LEU A 37 0.17 3.86 0.79
CA LEU A 37 -0.35 3.42 -0.49
C LEU A 37 0.60 2.39 -1.10
N PHE A 38 0.10 1.19 -1.37
CA PHE A 38 0.87 0.09 -1.96
C PHE A 38 0.61 -0.02 -3.46
N VAL A 39 1.71 -0.03 -4.21
CA VAL A 39 1.74 -0.21 -5.67
C VAL A 39 2.96 -1.06 -6.05
N GLY A 40 2.89 -1.85 -7.13
CA GLY A 40 4.03 -2.65 -7.60
C GLY A 40 3.72 -4.10 -7.98
N VAL A 41 4.77 -4.91 -8.12
CA VAL A 41 4.71 -6.30 -8.59
C VAL A 41 5.70 -7.20 -7.82
N THR A 42 5.40 -8.47 -7.53
CA THR A 42 4.13 -9.19 -7.78
C THR A 42 3.17 -9.09 -6.58
N THR A 43 1.85 -9.03 -6.85
CA THR A 43 0.80 -8.84 -5.84
C THR A 43 0.83 -9.92 -4.75
N ASP A 44 0.99 -11.19 -5.13
CA ASP A 44 0.89 -12.36 -4.27
C ASP A 44 2.18 -12.72 -3.51
N VAL A 45 3.32 -12.11 -3.85
CA VAL A 45 4.63 -12.47 -3.26
C VAL A 45 5.24 -11.30 -2.49
N CYS A 46 5.99 -10.44 -3.18
CA CYS A 46 6.73 -9.35 -2.56
C CYS A 46 5.78 -8.30 -1.97
N CYS A 47 4.69 -8.00 -2.69
CA CYS A 47 3.74 -7.00 -2.24
C CYS A 47 2.91 -7.52 -1.06
N GLY A 48 2.31 -8.70 -1.17
CA GLY A 48 1.53 -9.30 -0.08
C GLY A 48 2.31 -9.40 1.23
N SER A 49 3.57 -9.84 1.16
CA SER A 49 4.45 -9.89 2.34
C SER A 49 4.74 -8.52 2.94
N THR A 50 4.90 -7.49 2.10
CA THR A 50 5.13 -6.10 2.55
C THR A 50 3.88 -5.52 3.21
N ILE A 51 2.70 -5.77 2.64
CA ILE A 51 1.42 -5.33 3.17
C ILE A 51 1.18 -5.95 4.54
N SER A 52 1.33 -7.27 4.68
CA SER A 52 1.20 -7.96 5.97
C SER A 52 2.17 -7.38 7.00
N ALA A 53 3.44 -7.20 6.64
CA ALA A 53 4.44 -6.68 7.56
C ALA A 53 4.24 -5.20 7.93
N ALA A 54 3.54 -4.41 7.11
CA ALA A 54 3.14 -3.05 7.46
C ALA A 54 1.92 -3.05 8.39
N ASN A 55 0.94 -3.90 8.10
CA ASN A 55 -0.21 -4.13 8.97
C ASN A 55 0.21 -4.55 10.38
N ASP A 56 1.14 -5.51 10.50
CA ASP A 56 1.66 -5.98 11.80
C ASP A 56 2.36 -4.88 12.61
N ARG A 57 2.86 -3.83 11.94
CA ARG A 57 3.49 -2.65 12.57
C ARG A 57 2.49 -1.52 12.86
N GLY A 58 1.21 -1.70 12.55
CA GLY A 58 0.14 -0.74 12.82
C GLY A 58 -0.01 0.36 11.76
N TYR A 59 0.46 0.13 10.53
CA TYR A 59 0.20 1.03 9.42
C TYR A 59 -1.13 0.71 8.75
N ASP A 60 -1.86 1.76 8.35
CA ASP A 60 -3.09 1.65 7.57
C ASP A 60 -2.75 1.57 6.08
N GLY A 61 -2.95 0.39 5.50
CA GLY A 61 -2.60 0.10 4.11
C GLY A 61 -3.76 0.28 3.14
N ILE A 62 -3.52 0.99 2.04
CA ILE A 62 -4.41 1.01 0.87
C ILE A 62 -3.66 0.45 -0.34
N VAL A 63 -4.23 -0.57 -0.95
CA VAL A 63 -3.69 -1.29 -2.10
C VAL A 63 -4.41 -0.82 -3.35
N LEU A 64 -3.67 -0.30 -4.34
CA LEU A 64 -4.25 0.12 -5.61
C LEU A 64 -4.22 -1.05 -6.59
N ALA A 65 -5.36 -1.70 -6.79
CA ALA A 65 -5.46 -2.92 -7.59
C ALA A 65 -4.98 -2.73 -9.04
N ASP A 66 -5.28 -1.58 -9.63
CA ASP A 66 -4.90 -1.18 -10.99
C ASP A 66 -3.42 -0.80 -11.13
N CYS A 67 -2.74 -0.54 -10.01
CA CYS A 67 -1.31 -0.25 -9.96
C CYS A 67 -0.49 -1.47 -9.51
N MET A 68 -1.08 -2.66 -9.58
CA MET A 68 -0.45 -3.92 -9.19
C MET A 68 -0.69 -5.01 -10.22
N ALA A 69 0.23 -5.98 -10.26
CA ALA A 69 0.09 -7.15 -11.10
C ALA A 69 0.77 -8.37 -10.51
N SER A 70 0.31 -9.55 -10.89
CA SER A 70 1.01 -10.83 -10.73
C SER A 70 1.16 -11.48 -12.11
N TYR A 71 2.02 -12.50 -12.21
CA TYR A 71 2.16 -13.31 -13.41
C TYR A 71 0.87 -14.05 -13.76
N ASP A 72 0.11 -14.47 -12.74
CA ASP A 72 -1.16 -15.16 -12.89
C ASP A 72 -2.31 -14.26 -12.41
N PRO A 73 -3.26 -13.88 -13.28
CA PRO A 73 -4.42 -13.08 -12.90
C PRO A 73 -5.23 -13.70 -11.76
N ALA A 74 -5.34 -15.03 -11.68
CA ALA A 74 -6.07 -15.69 -10.60
C ALA A 74 -5.38 -15.47 -9.25
N ARG A 75 -4.04 -15.47 -9.22
CA ARG A 75 -3.27 -15.16 -8.00
C ARG A 75 -3.37 -13.70 -7.61
N HIS A 76 -3.37 -12.79 -8.59
CA HIS A 76 -3.58 -11.37 -8.33
C HIS A 76 -4.94 -11.13 -7.65
N VAL A 77 -6.02 -11.69 -8.19
CA VAL A 77 -7.37 -11.58 -7.62
C VAL A 77 -7.43 -12.20 -6.23
N ALA A 78 -6.92 -13.43 -6.07
CA ALA A 78 -6.92 -14.11 -4.77
C ALA A 78 -6.15 -13.34 -3.69
N ALA A 79 -5.00 -12.73 -4.05
CA ALA A 79 -4.23 -11.92 -3.13
C ALA A 79 -5.01 -10.66 -2.69
N LEU A 80 -5.67 -9.97 -3.62
CA LEU A 80 -6.52 -8.81 -3.29
C LEU A 80 -7.72 -9.21 -2.42
N ASP A 81 -8.31 -10.37 -2.66
CA ASP A 81 -9.41 -10.91 -1.85
C ASP A 81 -8.98 -11.23 -0.43
N ILE A 82 -7.78 -11.79 -0.24
CA ILE A 82 -7.20 -12.01 1.09
C ILE A 82 -6.97 -10.68 1.82
N ILE A 83 -6.44 -9.67 1.12
CA ILE A 83 -6.13 -8.37 1.73
C ILE A 83 -7.39 -7.72 2.32
N LYS A 84 -8.48 -7.67 1.55
CA LYS A 84 -9.75 -7.04 1.97
C LYS A 84 -10.66 -8.00 2.77
N ALA A 85 -10.26 -9.25 2.99
CA ALA A 85 -11.06 -10.23 3.72
C ALA A 85 -11.33 -9.76 5.16
N GLN A 86 -12.39 -10.29 5.77
CA GLN A 86 -12.75 -10.03 7.17
C GLN A 86 -12.86 -8.52 7.51
N GLY A 87 -13.29 -7.69 6.55
CA GLY A 87 -13.41 -6.24 6.75
C GLY A 87 -12.10 -5.47 6.62
N GLY A 88 -11.10 -6.05 5.93
CA GLY A 88 -9.80 -5.40 5.70
C GLY A 88 -8.71 -5.88 6.65
N ILE A 89 -8.59 -7.20 6.86
CA ILE A 89 -7.63 -7.82 7.79
C ILE A 89 -6.18 -7.36 7.58
N PHE A 90 -5.79 -7.08 6.33
CA PHE A 90 -4.46 -6.55 6.00
C PHE A 90 -4.50 -5.14 5.39
N GLY A 91 -5.69 -4.53 5.32
CA GLY A 91 -5.91 -3.20 4.74
C GLY A 91 -7.03 -3.15 3.71
N TRP A 92 -7.04 -2.07 2.94
CA TRP A 92 -8.09 -1.73 1.98
C TRP A 92 -7.62 -1.92 0.55
N VAL A 93 -8.55 -2.24 -0.35
CA VAL A 93 -8.29 -2.31 -1.79
C VAL A 93 -9.10 -1.21 -2.48
N SER A 94 -8.44 -0.42 -3.32
CA SER A 94 -9.03 0.65 -4.14
C SER A 94 -8.39 0.66 -5.54
N ASP A 95 -8.73 1.65 -6.34
CA ASP A 95 -8.14 1.95 -7.64
C ASP A 95 -7.57 3.39 -7.67
N SER A 96 -6.68 3.67 -8.61
CA SER A 96 -6.03 4.97 -8.77
C SER A 96 -7.04 6.08 -9.11
N GLU A 97 -8.12 5.77 -9.83
CA GLU A 97 -9.15 6.74 -10.20
C GLU A 97 -9.87 7.29 -8.97
N LYS A 98 -10.31 6.43 -8.06
CA LYS A 98 -10.89 6.83 -6.77
C LYS A 98 -9.89 7.60 -5.91
N LEU A 99 -8.62 7.18 -5.90
CA LEU A 99 -7.59 7.91 -5.18
C LEU A 99 -7.44 9.34 -5.73
N MET A 100 -7.29 9.48 -7.05
CA MET A 100 -7.15 10.79 -7.70
C MET A 100 -8.37 11.66 -7.47
N SER A 101 -9.57 11.08 -7.53
CA SER A 101 -10.82 11.77 -7.23
C SER A 101 -10.83 12.29 -5.78
N ALA A 102 -10.43 11.46 -4.81
CA ALA A 102 -10.39 11.83 -3.40
C ALA A 102 -9.32 12.91 -3.10
N LEU A 103 -8.17 12.86 -3.79
CA LEU A 103 -7.13 13.89 -3.67
C LEU A 103 -7.59 15.23 -4.26
N ASN A 104 -8.32 15.20 -5.37
CA ASN A 104 -8.80 16.42 -6.01
C ASN A 104 -9.91 17.13 -5.22
N VAL A 105 -10.60 16.41 -4.33
CA VAL A 105 -11.59 17.01 -3.40
C VAL A 105 -10.91 17.83 -2.29
N LYS A 106 -9.66 17.51 -1.91
CA LYS A 106 -8.95 18.19 -0.82
C LYS A 106 -8.21 19.47 -1.24
N SER A 107 -8.05 19.75 -2.53
CA SER A 107 -7.37 20.98 -3.01
C SER A 107 -8.22 22.26 -2.88
N THR A 108 -9.49 22.16 -2.44
CA THR A 108 -10.43 23.30 -2.35
C THR A 108 -10.65 23.84 -0.93
N THR A 109 -9.83 23.49 0.07
CA THR A 109 -10.00 24.07 1.42
C THR A 109 -8.93 25.13 1.70
N SER A 110 -9.41 26.35 1.93
CA SER A 110 -8.70 27.58 2.35
C SER A 110 -7.89 27.44 3.63
#